data_AF-A0A4P5W440-F1
#
_entry.id   AF-A0A4P5W440-F1
#
_cell.length_a   1.000
_cell.length_b   1.000
_cell.length_c   1.000
_cell.angle_alpha   90.00
_cell.angle_beta   90.00
_cell.angle_gamma   90.00
#
_symmetry.space_group_name_H-M   'P 1'
#
loop_
_entity.id
_entity.type
_entity.pdbx_description
1 polymer ?
#
loop_
_entity_poly.entity_id
_entity_poly.type
_entity_poly.pdbx_seq_one_letter_code
_entity_poly.pdbx_strand_id
1 'polypeptide(L)'
;MAIVAVYDACVLYPAPLRDFLLRLARQGTVQPRWSDDILDEVFRNILKNRPDLSAEALANTRDLMNKAFPAARIEGYDALIPGLDLPDADDRHVLAAALHAGAPSS
;
A
#
# COMPACT_ATOMS: atom_id res chain seq x y z
N MET A 1 -5.97 21.33 -3.07
CA MET A 1 -6.03 20.35 -1.97
C MET A 1 -5.69 19.00 -2.59
N ALA A 2 -4.62 18.34 -2.15
CA ALA A 2 -4.25 17.03 -2.70
C ALA A 2 -5.16 15.94 -2.13
N ILE A 3 -5.53 14.95 -2.95
CA ILE A 3 -6.40 13.86 -2.51
C ILE A 3 -5.56 12.87 -1.70
N VAL A 4 -6.00 12.52 -0.48
CA VAL A 4 -5.39 11.43 0.29
C VAL A 4 -5.99 10.12 -0.20
N ALA A 5 -5.13 9.17 -0.59
CA ALA A 5 -5.57 7.87 -1.10
C ALA A 5 -4.76 6.74 -0.47
N VAL A 6 -5.45 5.73 0.05
CA VAL A 6 -4.81 4.47 0.43
C VAL A 6 -4.62 3.64 -0.82
N TYR A 7 -3.38 3.23 -1.09
CA TYR A 7 -3.06 2.36 -2.21
C TYR A 7 -3.15 0.92 -1.75
N ASP A 8 -4.06 0.18 -2.35
CA ASP A 8 -4.25 -1.25 -2.11
C ASP A 8 -3.16 -2.09 -2.81
N ALA A 9 -3.01 -3.34 -2.37
CA ALA A 9 -2.07 -4.29 -2.96
C ALA A 9 -2.34 -4.52 -4.45
N CYS A 10 -3.62 -4.51 -4.88
CA CYS A 10 -3.99 -4.73 -6.27
C CYS A 10 -3.41 -3.67 -7.23
N VAL A 11 -3.29 -2.41 -6.80
CA VAL A 11 -2.75 -1.31 -7.62
C VAL A 11 -1.24 -1.17 -7.49
N LEU A 12 -0.66 -1.62 -6.38
CA LEU A 12 0.78 -1.62 -6.15
C LEU A 12 1.48 -2.86 -6.72
N TYR A 13 0.77 -3.95 -6.96
CA TYR A 13 1.33 -5.19 -7.49
C TYR A 13 1.90 -5.04 -8.92
N PRO A 14 1.16 -4.51 -9.92
CA PRO A 14 1.71 -4.31 -11.26
C PRO A 14 2.72 -3.17 -11.26
N ALA A 15 3.98 -3.47 -11.61
CA ALA A 15 5.06 -2.48 -11.63
C ALA A 15 4.74 -1.19 -12.43
N PRO A 16 4.09 -1.25 -13.62
CA PRO A 16 3.75 -0.03 -14.36
C PRO A 16 2.74 0.87 -13.63
N LEU A 17 1.72 0.27 -13.00
CA LEU A 17 0.69 1.02 -12.28
C LEU A 17 1.26 1.64 -11.02
N ARG A 18 2.08 0.88 -10.27
CA ARG A 18 2.83 1.38 -9.12
C ARG A 18 3.70 2.58 -9.50
N ASP A 19 4.51 2.48 -10.56
CA ASP A 19 5.36 3.59 -11.01
C ASP A 19 4.53 4.83 -11.37
N PHE A 20 3.41 4.65 -12.09
CA PHE A 20 2.52 5.74 -12.43
C PHE A 20 1.93 6.45 -11.20
N LEU A 21 1.39 5.69 -10.24
CA LEU A 21 0.81 6.24 -9.02
C LEU A 21 1.86 6.98 -8.17
N LEU A 22 3.06 6.43 -8.02
CA LEU A 22 4.15 7.09 -7.31
C LEU A 22 4.62 8.38 -8.01
N ARG A 23 4.57 8.44 -9.35
CA ARG A 23 4.84 9.69 -10.09
C ARG A 23 3.77 10.75 -9.84
N LEU A 24 2.49 10.37 -9.83
CA LEU A 24 1.40 11.29 -9.48
C LEU A 24 1.54 11.81 -8.04
N ALA A 25 1.90 10.94 -7.12
CA ALA A 25 2.19 11.32 -5.74
C ALA A 25 3.36 12.30 -5.65
N ARG A 26 4.43 12.05 -6.41
CA ARG A 26 5.59 12.96 -6.47
C ARG A 26 5.27 14.33 -7.07
N GLN A 27 4.25 14.42 -7.93
CA GLN A 27 3.74 15.69 -8.47
C GLN A 27 2.79 16.41 -7.49
N GLY A 28 2.46 15.82 -6.35
CA GLY A 28 1.56 16.40 -5.35
C GLY A 28 0.07 16.29 -5.70
N THR A 29 -0.28 15.54 -6.76
CA THR A 29 -1.68 15.32 -7.16
C THR A 29 -2.43 14.44 -6.16
N VAL A 30 -1.70 13.48 -5.57
CA VAL A 30 -2.21 12.53 -4.57
C VAL A 30 -1.23 12.47 -3.39
N GLN A 31 -1.75 12.33 -2.17
CA GLN A 31 -0.96 11.97 -1.00
C GLN A 31 -1.15 10.46 -0.78
N PRO A 32 -0.15 9.64 -1.15
CA PRO A 32 -0.30 8.21 -1.07
C PRO A 32 -0.22 7.76 0.39
N ARG A 33 -0.98 6.72 0.73
CA ARG A 33 -0.93 6.08 2.03
C ARG A 33 -0.93 4.55 1.85
N TRP A 34 -0.17 3.83 2.66
CA TRP A 34 -0.12 2.37 2.68
C TRP A 34 0.33 1.87 4.05
N SER A 35 -0.06 0.66 4.41
CA SER A 35 0.47 -0.03 5.59
C SER A 35 1.61 -0.99 5.22
N ASP A 36 2.29 -1.52 6.22
CA ASP A 36 3.25 -2.60 6.00
C ASP A 36 2.59 -3.86 5.49
N ASP A 37 1.40 -4.22 5.99
CA ASP A 37 0.66 -5.40 5.54
C ASP A 37 0.38 -5.36 4.03
N ILE A 38 -0.03 -4.20 3.51
CA ILE A 38 -0.25 -4.00 2.07
C ILE A 38 1.04 -4.23 1.30
N LEU A 39 2.16 -3.64 1.73
CA LEU A 39 3.45 -3.83 1.05
C LEU A 39 3.94 -5.27 1.16
N ASP A 40 3.75 -5.91 2.31
CA ASP A 40 4.08 -7.31 2.53
C ASP A 40 3.29 -8.23 1.59
N GLU A 41 2.01 -7.97 1.40
CA GLU A 41 1.18 -8.68 0.42
C GLU A 41 1.68 -8.48 -1.01
N VAL A 42 1.92 -7.23 -1.42
CA VAL A 42 2.43 -6.87 -2.75
C VAL A 42 3.70 -7.64 -3.07
N PHE A 43 4.72 -7.52 -2.22
CA PHE A 43 6.04 -8.08 -2.51
C PHE A 43 6.06 -9.61 -2.35
N ARG A 44 5.27 -10.19 -1.43
CA ARG A 44 5.08 -11.64 -1.31
C ARG A 44 4.44 -12.22 -2.58
N ASN A 45 3.38 -11.59 -3.09
CA ASN A 45 2.70 -12.04 -4.30
C ASN A 45 3.58 -11.87 -5.54
N ILE A 46 4.36 -10.79 -5.64
CA ILE A 46 5.32 -10.62 -6.75
C ILE A 46 6.34 -11.75 -6.75
N LEU A 47 6.97 -12.03 -5.60
CA LEU A 47 7.99 -13.09 -5.51
C LEU A 47 7.40 -14.48 -5.82
N LYS A 48 6.16 -14.74 -5.37
CA LYS A 48 5.44 -15.99 -5.67
C LYS A 48 5.20 -16.17 -7.17
N ASN A 49 4.79 -15.11 -7.86
CA ASN A 49 4.41 -15.16 -9.27
C ASN A 49 5.58 -14.94 -10.24
N ARG A 50 6.68 -14.36 -9.75
CA ARG A 50 7.90 -14.05 -10.50
C ARG A 50 9.14 -14.49 -9.70
N PRO A 51 9.34 -15.82 -9.52
CA PRO A 51 10.47 -16.36 -8.77
C PRO A 51 11.82 -16.08 -9.45
N ASP A 52 11.81 -15.59 -10.69
CA ASP A 52 12.98 -15.09 -11.41
C ASP A 52 13.51 -13.75 -10.87
N LEU A 53 12.72 -13.03 -10.07
CA LEU A 53 13.12 -11.76 -9.45
C LEU A 53 13.88 -11.99 -8.14
N SER A 54 14.87 -11.14 -7.88
CA SER A 54 15.60 -11.16 -6.61
C SER A 54 14.74 -10.62 -5.47
N ALA A 55 14.59 -11.43 -4.41
CA ALA A 55 13.94 -11.01 -3.17
C ALA A 55 14.61 -9.78 -2.54
N GLU A 56 15.93 -9.68 -2.64
CA GLU A 56 16.70 -8.51 -2.17
C GLU A 56 16.36 -7.25 -2.97
N ALA A 57 16.22 -7.38 -4.30
CA ALA A 57 15.85 -6.24 -5.15
C ALA A 57 14.42 -5.75 -4.85
N LEU A 58 13.49 -6.67 -4.54
CA LEU A 58 12.13 -6.34 -4.12
C LEU A 58 12.11 -5.65 -2.75
N ALA A 59 12.89 -6.15 -1.78
CA ALA A 59 13.06 -5.49 -0.48
C ALA A 59 13.65 -4.08 -0.62
N ASN A 60 14.67 -3.89 -1.45
CA ASN A 60 15.22 -2.57 -1.73
C ASN A 60 14.19 -1.63 -2.40
N THR A 61 13.33 -2.17 -3.27
CA THR A 61 12.24 -1.38 -3.87
C THR A 61 11.25 -0.90 -2.81
N ARG A 62 10.86 -1.76 -1.85
CA ARG A 62 10.02 -1.39 -0.69
C ARG A 62 10.66 -0.25 0.09
N ASP A 63 11.95 -0.37 0.41
CA ASP A 63 12.67 0.64 1.18
C ASP A 63 12.75 1.98 0.47
N LEU A 64 12.96 1.98 -0.85
CA LEU A 64 12.96 3.19 -1.66
C LEU A 64 11.60 3.87 -1.69
N MET A 65 10.50 3.10 -1.73
CA MET A 65 9.15 3.66 -1.64
C MET A 65 8.93 4.36 -0.30
N ASN A 66 9.28 3.71 0.81
CA ASN A 66 9.14 4.29 2.15
C ASN A 66 10.04 5.52 2.38
N LYS A 67 11.26 5.50 1.83
CA LYS A 67 12.17 6.65 1.88
C LYS A 67 11.67 7.83 1.03
N ALA A 68 11.09 7.55 -0.13
CA ALA A 68 10.57 8.58 -1.03
C ALA A 68 9.30 9.24 -0.49
N PHE A 69 8.49 8.49 0.28
CA PHE A 69 7.25 8.98 0.87
C PHE A 69 7.17 8.66 2.38
N PRO A 70 7.93 9.36 3.23
CA PRO A 70 7.96 9.08 4.68
C PRO A 70 6.59 9.21 5.35
N ALA A 71 5.77 10.13 4.84
CA ALA A 71 4.39 10.35 5.30
C ALA A 71 3.36 9.44 4.61
N ALA A 72 3.76 8.39 3.89
CA ALA A 72 2.81 7.42 3.32
C ALA A 72 2.49 6.27 4.26
N ARG A 73 3.41 5.91 5.16
CA ARG A 73 3.21 4.79 6.08
C ARG A 73 2.06 5.07 7.05
N ILE A 74 1.12 4.14 7.13
CA ILE A 74 0.02 4.12 8.10
C ILE A 74 0.40 3.11 9.19
N GLU A 75 0.32 3.53 10.44
CA GLU A 75 0.58 2.70 11.62
C GLU A 75 -0.64 2.82 12.57
N GLY A 76 -0.82 1.87 13.49
CA GLY A 76 -1.83 1.97 14.56
C GLY A 76 -3.28 1.75 14.11
N TYR A 77 -3.50 1.16 12.94
CA TYR A 77 -4.83 0.77 12.47
C TYR A 77 -5.28 -0.61 12.98
N ASP A 78 -4.37 -1.37 13.61
CA ASP A 78 -4.57 -2.76 14.04
C ASP A 78 -5.80 -2.92 14.97
N ALA A 79 -6.06 -1.93 15.81
CA ALA A 79 -7.19 -1.93 16.73
C ALA A 79 -8.57 -1.90 16.03
N LEU A 80 -8.62 -1.52 14.75
CA LEU A 80 -9.84 -1.47 13.96
C LEU A 80 -10.14 -2.81 13.25
N ILE A 81 -9.13 -3.65 13.01
CA ILE A 81 -9.26 -4.90 12.27
C ILE A 81 -10.27 -5.88 12.90
N PRO A 82 -10.27 -6.11 14.24
CA PRO A 82 -11.21 -7.06 14.86
C PRO A 82 -12.68 -6.65 14.73
N GLY A 83 -12.97 -5.36 14.47
CA GLY A 83 -14.32 -4.83 14.32
C GLY A 83 -14.84 -4.85 12.88
N LEU A 84 -14.03 -5.24 11.91
CA LEU A 84 -14.40 -5.26 10.49
C LEU A 84 -14.83 -6.66 10.08
N ASP A 85 -16.10 -6.80 9.71
CA ASP A 85 -16.64 -8.04 9.13
C ASP A 85 -16.77 -7.86 7.62
N LEU A 86 -15.68 -8.18 6.91
CA LEU A 86 -15.65 -8.24 5.45
C LEU A 86 -15.69 -9.70 4.97
N PRO A 87 -16.28 -9.96 3.79
CA PRO A 87 -16.31 -11.29 3.16
C PRO A 87 -14.91 -11.86 2.92
N ASP A 88 -13.95 -10.99 2.57
CA ASP A 88 -12.54 -11.33 2.53
C ASP A 88 -11.86 -10.87 3.82
N ALA A 89 -11.17 -11.79 4.48
CA ALA A 89 -10.45 -11.50 5.71
C ALA A 89 -9.18 -10.67 5.44
N ASP A 90 -8.57 -10.83 4.25
CA ASP A 90 -7.39 -10.07 3.87
C ASP A 90 -7.77 -8.59 3.62
N ASP A 91 -8.95 -8.26 3.10
CA ASP A 91 -9.36 -6.86 2.87
C ASP A 91 -9.56 -6.01 4.15
N ARG A 92 -9.66 -6.66 5.32
CA ARG A 92 -9.93 -5.97 6.60
C ARG A 92 -8.81 -5.01 6.98
N HIS A 93 -7.55 -5.36 6.68
CA HIS A 93 -6.41 -4.51 7.01
C HIS A 93 -6.38 -3.25 6.13
N VAL A 94 -6.76 -3.37 4.86
CA VAL A 94 -6.86 -2.24 3.91
C VAL A 94 -7.94 -1.27 4.36
N LEU A 95 -9.13 -1.77 4.71
CA LEU A 95 -10.24 -0.94 5.19
C LEU A 95 -9.92 -0.28 6.55
N ALA A 96 -9.28 -1.01 7.48
CA ALA A 96 -8.82 -0.45 8.75
C ALA A 96 -7.82 0.70 8.53
N ALA A 97 -6.86 0.53 7.62
CA ALA A 97 -5.89 1.55 7.26
C ALA A 97 -6.55 2.78 6.60
N ALA A 98 -7.55 2.57 5.74
CA ALA A 98 -8.33 3.65 5.12
C ALA A 98 -9.14 4.47 6.15
N LEU A 99 -9.85 3.80 7.06
CA LEU A 99 -10.59 4.44 8.15
C LEU A 99 -9.65 5.25 9.07
N HIS A 100 -8.47 4.71 9.38
CA HIS A 100 -7.48 5.40 10.20
C HIS A 100 -6.85 6.62 9.48
N ALA A 101 -6.64 6.52 8.17
CA ALA A 101 -6.04 7.59 7.36
C ALA A 101 -7.01 8.74 7.04
N GLY A 102 -8.29 8.65 7.42
CA GLY A 102 -9.31 9.63 7.06
C GLY A 102 -9.62 9.66 5.56
N ALA A 103 -9.29 8.59 4.84
CA ALA A 103 -9.59 8.45 3.42
C ALA A 103 -11.02 7.90 3.27
N PRO A 104 -11.93 8.56 2.54
CA PRO A 104 -13.26 8.03 2.31
C PRO A 104 -13.14 6.75 1.48
N SER A 105 -13.75 5.66 1.96
CA SER A 105 -13.97 4.44 1.20
C SER A 105 -14.98 4.75 0.09
N SER A 106 -14.52 4.81 -1.17
CA SER A 106 -15.36 4.92 -2.36
C SER A 106 -15.60 3.55 -2.97
#